data_AF-A0A1I8CTL0-F1
#
_entry.id   AF-A0A1I8CTL0-F1
#
_cell.length_a   1.000
_cell.length_b   1.000
_cell.length_c   1.000
_cell.angle_alpha   90.00
_cell.angle_beta   90.00
_cell.angle_gamma   90.00
#
_symmetry.space_group_name_H-M   'P 1'
#
loop_
_entity.id
_entity.type
_entity.pdbx_description
1 polymer ?
#
loop_
_entity_poly.entity_id
_entity_poly.type
_entity_poly.pdbx_seq_one_letter_code
_entity_poly.pdbx_strand_id
1 'polypeptide(L)'
;MKSVLSSATVNHLSKILDIKSSANNLNTMLNETAIRLSDAFSREDKSEEDLIYELFKLPNKNEASIGKLISVLKSYGLREDDPRLLPMMDMIWKIEFEKEEKCMEMKDPKTWKLSEADFRLSIGGSIEIISQTLQNNLIIPSWTQFCSRIKEIFDSCKDIHEGKVADYIPQMAKADPNAWGISICTVDGQRMSLGNSKTPFCIQSVSKAFNYAIASSDLGADLVHQYVGQEPSGRLFNDICLDSKNLPHNPCVNAGAIIVTSLIKNTQTMADRYDYVSSIITRVK
;
A
#
# COMPACT_ATOMS: atom_id res chain seq x y z
N MET A 1 -8.31 1.30 -29.08
CA MET A 1 -6.84 1.42 -28.92
C MET A 1 -6.50 2.85 -28.51
N LYS A 2 -6.31 3.10 -27.22
CA LYS A 2 -5.65 4.32 -26.72
C LYS A 2 -4.28 3.88 -26.20
N SER A 3 -3.19 4.50 -26.65
CA SER A 3 -1.84 4.22 -26.13
C SER A 3 -1.80 4.51 -24.63
N VAL A 4 -1.53 3.49 -23.81
CA VAL A 4 -1.81 3.51 -22.35
C VAL A 4 -0.68 4.13 -21.51
N LEU A 5 0.46 4.49 -22.09
CA LEU A 5 1.59 5.03 -21.32
C LEU A 5 1.92 6.46 -21.75
N SER A 6 1.92 7.38 -20.79
CA SER A 6 2.34 8.76 -21.03
C SER A 6 3.81 8.79 -21.47
N SER A 7 4.19 9.73 -22.35
CA SER A 7 5.59 9.86 -22.79
C SER A 7 6.56 10.10 -21.61
N ALA A 8 6.06 10.68 -20.51
CA ALA A 8 6.81 10.87 -19.27
C ALA A 8 7.12 9.52 -18.57
N THR A 9 6.14 8.62 -18.49
CA THR A 9 6.30 7.26 -17.92
C THR A 9 7.33 6.46 -18.73
N VAL A 10 7.27 6.56 -20.06
CA VAL A 10 8.20 5.83 -20.95
C VAL A 10 9.61 6.39 -20.88
N ASN A 11 9.77 7.72 -20.81
CA ASN A 11 11.09 8.33 -20.61
C ASN A 11 11.71 7.99 -19.24
N HIS A 12 10.87 7.83 -18.21
CA HIS A 12 11.32 7.41 -16.89
C HIS A 12 11.76 5.93 -16.88
N LEU A 13 10.97 5.04 -17.48
CA LEU A 13 11.31 3.62 -17.62
C LEU A 13 12.56 3.40 -18.49
N SER A 14 12.74 4.20 -19.56
CA SER A 14 13.94 4.17 -20.41
C SER A 14 15.21 4.47 -19.63
N LYS A 15 15.16 5.45 -18.71
CA LYS A 15 16.27 5.79 -17.81
C LYS A 15 16.56 4.69 -16.79
N ILE A 16 15.53 4.04 -16.23
CA ILE A 16 15.70 2.93 -15.27
C ILE A 16 16.27 1.68 -15.95
N LEU A 17 15.84 1.39 -17.17
CA LEU A 17 16.26 0.18 -17.89
C LEU A 17 17.63 0.35 -18.59
N ASP A 18 18.20 1.55 -18.60
CA ASP A 18 19.49 1.92 -19.20
C ASP A 18 19.57 1.55 -20.70
N ILE A 19 18.42 1.68 -21.39
CA ILE A 19 18.30 1.37 -22.82
C ILE A 19 18.54 2.67 -23.59
N LYS A 20 19.66 2.74 -24.33
CA LYS A 20 20.01 3.86 -25.24
C LYS A 20 19.08 3.99 -26.47
N SER A 21 17.86 3.47 -26.44
CA SER A 21 16.92 3.54 -27.56
C SER A 21 16.01 4.76 -27.41
N SER A 22 15.81 5.47 -28.53
CA SER A 22 14.88 6.59 -28.65
C SER A 22 13.55 6.25 -27.97
N ALA A 23 12.96 7.20 -27.24
CA ALA A 23 11.72 7.08 -26.47
C ALA A 23 10.57 6.38 -27.24
N ASN A 24 10.62 6.42 -28.58
CA ASN A 24 9.72 5.70 -29.46
C ASN A 24 9.86 4.17 -29.33
N ASN A 25 11.08 3.59 -29.31
CA ASN A 25 11.26 2.12 -29.26
C ASN A 25 10.82 1.50 -27.94
N LEU A 26 11.02 2.22 -26.82
CA LEU A 26 10.57 1.76 -25.51
C LEU A 26 9.04 1.88 -25.37
N ASN A 27 8.45 2.92 -25.98
CA ASN A 27 7.01 3.04 -26.16
C ASN A 27 6.45 1.90 -27.01
N THR A 28 7.10 1.57 -28.13
CA THR A 28 6.67 0.47 -29.00
C THR A 28 6.81 -0.85 -28.28
N MET A 29 7.90 -1.08 -27.54
CA MET A 29 8.11 -2.34 -26.82
C MET A 29 7.20 -2.49 -25.61
N LEU A 30 6.98 -1.43 -24.80
CA LEU A 30 6.03 -1.46 -23.69
C LEU A 30 4.58 -1.50 -24.17
N ASN A 31 4.22 -0.81 -25.26
CA ASN A 31 2.89 -0.96 -25.86
C ASN A 31 2.74 -2.32 -26.53
N GLU A 32 3.74 -2.86 -27.22
CA GLU A 32 3.70 -4.22 -27.76
C GLU A 32 3.61 -5.26 -26.64
N THR A 33 4.28 -5.05 -25.51
CA THR A 33 4.20 -5.93 -24.35
C THR A 33 2.87 -5.78 -23.63
N ALA A 34 2.36 -4.57 -23.42
CA ALA A 34 1.03 -4.34 -22.88
C ALA A 34 -0.07 -4.88 -23.82
N ILE A 35 0.12 -4.73 -25.14
CA ILE A 35 -0.74 -5.32 -26.18
C ILE A 35 -0.61 -6.84 -26.15
N ARG A 36 0.58 -7.43 -26.00
CA ARG A 36 0.77 -8.90 -25.93
C ARG A 36 0.26 -9.50 -24.62
N LEU A 37 0.36 -8.77 -23.51
CA LEU A 37 -0.23 -9.12 -22.22
C LEU A 37 -1.76 -8.98 -22.28
N SER A 38 -2.29 -8.01 -23.01
CA SER A 38 -3.75 -7.87 -23.24
C SER A 38 -4.29 -8.83 -24.30
N ASP A 39 -3.49 -9.18 -25.30
CA ASP A 39 -3.77 -10.11 -26.41
C ASP A 39 -3.32 -11.54 -26.09
N ALA A 40 -3.23 -11.90 -24.80
CA ALA A 40 -2.89 -13.24 -24.32
C ALA A 40 -3.82 -14.37 -24.82
N PHE A 41 -4.79 -14.05 -25.69
CA PHE A 41 -5.67 -14.99 -26.39
C PHE A 41 -5.25 -15.33 -27.83
N SER A 42 -4.15 -14.78 -28.38
CA SER A 42 -3.85 -14.91 -29.83
C SER A 42 -2.53 -15.62 -30.20
N ARG A 43 -1.75 -16.14 -29.25
CA ARG A 43 -0.61 -17.02 -29.54
C ARG A 43 -0.50 -18.13 -28.50
N GLU A 44 -0.61 -19.37 -28.96
CA GLU A 44 -0.37 -20.58 -28.17
C GLU A 44 1.09 -20.58 -27.62
N ASP A 45 1.23 -21.01 -26.36
CA ASP A 45 2.45 -21.49 -25.68
C ASP A 45 3.45 -20.52 -25.00
N LYS A 46 3.09 -19.31 -24.57
CA LYS A 46 3.97 -18.56 -23.62
C LYS A 46 3.26 -18.20 -22.32
N SER A 47 3.83 -18.63 -21.20
CA SER A 47 3.32 -18.31 -19.87
C SER A 47 3.57 -16.83 -19.52
N GLU A 48 2.88 -16.30 -18.51
CA GLU A 48 3.11 -14.91 -18.06
C GLU A 48 4.57 -14.71 -17.61
N GLU A 49 5.15 -15.71 -16.98
CA GLU A 49 6.54 -15.71 -16.55
C GLU A 49 7.51 -15.60 -17.74
N ASP A 50 7.19 -16.20 -18.89
CA ASP A 50 7.99 -16.11 -20.11
C ASP A 50 8.04 -14.68 -20.65
N LEU A 51 6.88 -14.03 -20.67
CA LEU A 51 6.75 -12.66 -21.17
C LEU A 51 7.51 -11.68 -20.27
N ILE A 52 7.42 -11.87 -18.96
CA ILE A 52 8.12 -11.03 -17.98
C ILE A 52 9.63 -11.30 -18.04
N TYR A 53 10.07 -12.55 -18.15
CA TYR A 53 11.49 -12.86 -18.32
C TYR A 53 12.07 -12.15 -19.55
N GLU A 54 11.41 -12.26 -20.71
CA GLU A 54 11.88 -11.61 -21.93
C GLU A 54 11.91 -10.07 -21.81
N LEU A 55 11.02 -9.47 -21.02
CA LEU A 55 11.03 -8.02 -20.75
C LEU A 55 12.28 -7.57 -19.96
N PHE A 56 12.77 -8.42 -19.04
CA PHE A 56 13.90 -8.11 -18.16
C PHE A 56 15.22 -8.79 -18.56
N LYS A 57 15.21 -9.53 -19.67
CA LYS A 57 16.37 -10.19 -20.26
C LYS A 57 17.45 -9.18 -20.68
N LEU A 58 18.70 -9.51 -20.40
CA LEU A 58 19.84 -8.70 -20.79
C LEU A 58 20.19 -8.93 -22.27
N PRO A 59 20.56 -7.88 -23.03
CA PRO A 59 20.98 -8.04 -24.42
C PRO A 59 22.13 -9.02 -24.55
N ASN A 60 22.02 -9.96 -25.49
CA ASN A 60 23.04 -10.97 -25.82
C ASN A 60 23.41 -11.90 -24.66
N LYS A 61 22.52 -12.08 -23.67
CA LYS A 61 22.70 -13.02 -22.56
C LYS A 61 21.43 -13.82 -22.29
N ASN A 62 21.59 -15.03 -21.78
CA ASN A 62 20.48 -15.85 -21.27
C ASN A 62 20.25 -15.59 -19.77
N GLU A 63 20.27 -14.31 -19.39
CA GLU A 63 20.11 -13.86 -18.02
C GLU A 63 19.15 -12.65 -17.98
N ALA A 64 18.32 -12.56 -16.95
CA ALA A 64 17.43 -11.42 -16.71
C ALA A 64 17.80 -10.70 -15.40
N SER A 65 17.53 -9.39 -15.37
CA SER A 65 17.84 -8.57 -14.19
C SER A 65 16.64 -8.44 -13.27
N ILE A 66 16.70 -9.13 -12.12
CA ILE A 66 15.67 -9.04 -11.08
C ILE A 66 15.67 -7.67 -10.37
N GLY A 67 16.85 -7.05 -10.23
CA GLY A 67 16.97 -5.70 -9.67
C GLY A 67 16.24 -4.63 -10.50
N LYS A 68 16.23 -4.79 -11.85
CA LYS A 68 15.43 -3.94 -12.74
C LYS A 68 13.94 -4.16 -12.51
N LEU A 69 13.48 -5.40 -12.35
CA LEU A 69 12.07 -5.68 -12.02
C LEU A 69 11.67 -5.01 -10.71
N ILE A 70 12.44 -5.20 -9.63
CA ILE A 70 12.17 -4.57 -8.32
C ILE A 70 12.12 -3.04 -8.45
N SER A 71 13.03 -2.44 -9.22
CA SER A 71 13.06 -1.01 -9.47
C SER A 71 11.82 -0.52 -10.23
N VAL A 72 11.33 -1.29 -11.20
CA VAL A 72 10.07 -1.01 -11.90
C VAL A 72 8.90 -1.09 -10.93
N LEU A 73 8.75 -2.16 -10.15
CA LEU A 73 7.66 -2.30 -9.17
C LEU A 73 7.63 -1.12 -8.17
N LYS A 74 8.81 -0.68 -7.70
CA LYS A 74 8.94 0.52 -6.85
C LYS A 74 8.48 1.81 -7.52
N SER A 75 8.75 1.97 -8.81
CA SER A 75 8.31 3.15 -9.55
C SER A 75 6.77 3.25 -9.65
N TYR A 76 6.06 2.13 -9.52
CA TYR A 76 4.61 2.05 -9.43
C TYR A 76 4.07 2.12 -7.99
N GLY A 77 4.95 2.26 -6.99
CA GLY A 77 4.57 2.47 -5.59
C GLY A 77 4.50 1.20 -4.74
N LEU A 78 4.78 0.03 -5.31
CA LEU A 78 4.94 -1.19 -4.53
C LEU A 78 6.27 -1.16 -3.78
N ARG A 79 6.31 -1.64 -2.54
CA ARG A 79 7.54 -1.69 -1.74
C ARG A 79 7.97 -3.14 -1.54
N GLU A 80 9.24 -3.33 -1.20
CA GLU A 80 9.81 -4.67 -0.97
C GLU A 80 9.15 -5.40 0.21
N ASP A 81 8.59 -4.65 1.17
CA ASP A 81 7.85 -5.16 2.32
C ASP A 81 6.35 -5.41 2.03
N ASP A 82 5.94 -5.45 0.76
CA ASP A 82 4.58 -5.85 0.38
C ASP A 82 4.39 -7.37 0.60
N PRO A 83 3.42 -7.81 1.43
CA PRO A 83 3.21 -9.23 1.72
C PRO A 83 3.00 -10.09 0.46
N ARG A 84 2.45 -9.52 -0.61
CA ARG A 84 2.19 -10.23 -1.88
C ARG A 84 3.47 -10.46 -2.68
N LEU A 85 4.53 -9.69 -2.41
CA LEU A 85 5.86 -9.84 -3.01
C LEU A 85 6.79 -10.74 -2.18
N LEU A 86 6.42 -11.10 -0.94
CA LEU A 86 7.23 -11.97 -0.08
C LEU A 86 7.60 -13.30 -0.74
N PRO A 87 6.70 -14.04 -1.42
CA PRO A 87 7.07 -15.29 -2.07
C PRO A 87 8.22 -15.12 -3.08
N MET A 88 8.23 -14.02 -3.83
CA MET A 88 9.31 -13.69 -4.74
C MET A 88 10.61 -13.35 -3.98
N MET A 89 10.53 -12.51 -2.95
CA MET A 89 11.71 -12.12 -2.17
C MET A 89 12.35 -13.32 -1.45
N ASP A 90 11.54 -14.21 -0.89
CA ASP A 90 11.99 -15.44 -0.24
C ASP A 90 12.67 -16.38 -1.23
N MET A 91 12.14 -16.50 -2.45
CA MET A 91 12.74 -17.34 -3.49
C MET A 91 14.07 -16.77 -3.98
N ILE A 92 14.14 -15.46 -4.19
CA ILE A 92 15.38 -14.73 -4.49
C ILE A 92 16.44 -15.06 -3.43
N TRP A 93 16.09 -14.93 -2.14
CA TRP A 93 17.00 -15.22 -1.04
C TRP A 93 17.43 -16.69 -0.95
N LYS A 94 16.54 -17.65 -1.24
CA LYS A 94 16.90 -19.08 -1.30
C LYS A 94 17.92 -19.36 -2.41
N ILE A 95 17.71 -18.80 -3.60
CA ILE A 95 18.63 -18.94 -4.73
C ILE A 95 19.98 -18.30 -4.42
N GLU A 96 20.00 -17.20 -3.66
CA GLU A 96 21.23 -16.57 -3.15
C GLU A 96 22.01 -17.53 -2.27
N PHE A 97 21.35 -18.03 -1.23
CA PHE A 97 21.98 -18.87 -0.22
C PHE A 97 22.64 -20.11 -0.86
N GLU A 98 21.94 -20.74 -1.79
CA GLU A 98 22.47 -21.90 -2.53
C GLU A 98 23.65 -21.55 -3.46
N LYS A 99 23.74 -20.32 -3.97
CA LYS A 99 24.84 -19.86 -4.83
C LYS A 99 26.03 -19.40 -4.00
N GLU A 100 25.81 -18.74 -2.87
CA GLU A 100 26.87 -18.31 -1.95
C GLU A 100 27.61 -19.51 -1.36
N GLU A 101 26.89 -20.56 -0.97
CA GLU A 101 27.48 -21.82 -0.51
C GLU A 101 28.41 -22.45 -1.57
N LYS A 102 28.11 -22.22 -2.86
CA LYS A 102 28.88 -22.75 -4.00
C LYS A 102 30.01 -21.84 -4.47
N CYS A 103 29.93 -20.51 -4.28
CA CYS A 103 30.79 -19.54 -4.95
C CYS A 103 31.62 -18.63 -4.01
N MET A 104 31.39 -18.64 -2.69
CA MET A 104 32.14 -17.84 -1.70
C MET A 104 32.24 -16.32 -1.99
N GLU A 105 31.29 -15.74 -2.73
CA GLU A 105 31.20 -14.29 -3.00
C GLU A 105 29.83 -13.74 -2.61
N MET A 106 29.78 -12.76 -1.70
CA MET A 106 28.57 -11.97 -1.39
C MET A 106 28.31 -10.92 -2.50
N LYS A 107 27.10 -10.89 -3.06
CA LYS A 107 26.68 -9.86 -4.03
C LYS A 107 25.34 -9.25 -3.65
N ASP A 108 25.22 -7.91 -3.71
CA ASP A 108 23.97 -7.18 -3.43
C ASP A 108 22.80 -7.69 -4.32
N PRO A 109 21.67 -8.13 -3.73
CA PRO A 109 20.46 -8.58 -4.43
C PRO A 109 19.97 -7.67 -5.56
N LYS A 110 20.19 -6.35 -5.44
CA LYS A 110 19.73 -5.36 -6.43
C LYS A 110 20.53 -5.38 -7.73
N THR A 111 21.64 -6.10 -7.79
CA THR A 111 22.50 -6.20 -8.99
C THR A 111 22.37 -7.54 -9.73
N TRP A 112 21.48 -8.42 -9.26
CA TRP A 112 21.48 -9.80 -9.71
C TRP A 112 20.97 -10.01 -11.12
N LYS A 113 21.61 -11.01 -11.71
CA LYS A 113 21.32 -11.58 -13.01
C LYS A 113 20.97 -13.03 -12.75
N LEU A 114 19.74 -13.39 -13.07
CA LEU A 114 19.22 -14.74 -12.88
C LEU A 114 19.17 -15.44 -14.22
N SER A 115 19.44 -16.75 -14.21
CA SER A 115 19.14 -17.60 -15.36
C SER A 115 17.63 -17.58 -15.65
N GLU A 116 17.23 -17.99 -16.84
CA GLU A 116 15.82 -18.09 -17.21
C GLU A 116 14.99 -18.90 -16.21
N ALA A 117 15.48 -20.07 -15.80
CA ALA A 117 14.81 -20.92 -14.83
C ALA A 117 14.72 -20.25 -13.45
N ASP A 118 15.82 -19.69 -12.94
CA ASP A 118 15.86 -19.03 -11.64
C ASP A 118 14.93 -17.80 -11.59
N PHE A 119 14.88 -17.03 -12.68
CA PHE A 119 14.02 -15.86 -12.77
C PHE A 119 12.54 -16.25 -12.73
N ARG A 120 12.13 -17.25 -13.51
CA ARG A 120 10.74 -17.76 -13.50
C ARG A 120 10.35 -18.29 -12.12
N LEU A 121 11.21 -19.11 -11.51
CA LEU A 121 10.99 -19.62 -10.16
C LEU A 121 10.84 -18.49 -9.14
N SER A 122 11.66 -17.44 -9.27
CA SER A 122 11.61 -16.27 -8.40
C SER A 122 10.26 -15.55 -8.48
N ILE A 123 9.76 -15.25 -9.67
CA ILE A 123 8.55 -14.43 -9.80
C ILE A 123 7.24 -15.21 -9.63
N GLY A 124 7.26 -16.54 -9.80
CA GLY A 124 6.04 -17.37 -9.88
C GLY A 124 5.11 -17.21 -8.66
N GLY A 125 5.67 -17.11 -7.45
CA GLY A 125 4.88 -16.93 -6.22
C GLY A 125 4.20 -15.56 -6.08
N SER A 126 4.56 -14.58 -6.92
CA SER A 126 4.06 -13.20 -6.89
C SER A 126 3.61 -12.73 -8.28
N ILE A 127 3.36 -13.66 -9.21
CA ILE A 127 3.13 -13.38 -10.63
C ILE A 127 1.97 -12.41 -10.85
N GLU A 128 0.85 -12.60 -10.14
CA GLU A 128 -0.37 -11.81 -10.33
C GLU A 128 -0.15 -10.31 -10.09
N ILE A 129 0.44 -9.94 -8.94
CA ILE A 129 0.69 -8.53 -8.60
C ILE A 129 1.76 -7.92 -9.52
N ILE A 130 2.74 -8.72 -9.95
CA ILE A 130 3.75 -8.28 -10.91
C ILE A 130 3.10 -8.01 -12.27
N SER A 131 2.30 -8.93 -12.79
CA SER A 131 1.56 -8.80 -14.05
C SER A 131 0.63 -7.59 -14.03
N GLN A 132 -0.19 -7.42 -12.98
CA GLN A 132 -1.07 -6.25 -12.81
C GLN A 132 -0.28 -4.94 -12.84
N THR A 133 0.88 -4.90 -12.19
CA THR A 133 1.75 -3.72 -12.16
C THR A 133 2.34 -3.41 -13.54
N LEU A 134 2.89 -4.43 -14.22
CA LEU A 134 3.53 -4.27 -15.53
C LEU A 134 2.53 -3.90 -16.63
N GLN A 135 1.27 -4.32 -16.50
CA GLN A 135 0.16 -3.92 -17.36
C GLN A 135 -0.37 -2.52 -17.04
N ASN A 136 0.20 -1.82 -16.05
CA ASN A 136 -0.25 -0.51 -15.58
C ASN A 136 -1.74 -0.52 -15.15
N ASN A 137 -2.17 -1.62 -14.53
CA ASN A 137 -3.56 -1.86 -14.11
C ASN A 137 -3.77 -1.62 -12.60
N LEU A 138 -2.94 -0.78 -11.99
CA LEU A 138 -3.15 -0.30 -10.63
C LEU A 138 -4.05 0.94 -10.65
N ILE A 139 -4.78 1.16 -9.56
CA ILE A 139 -5.80 2.20 -9.39
C ILE A 139 -5.25 3.61 -9.61
N ILE A 140 -3.96 3.84 -9.35
CA ILE A 140 -3.24 5.06 -9.75
C ILE A 140 -2.16 4.68 -10.77
N PRO A 141 -2.46 4.72 -12.08
CA PRO A 141 -1.51 4.36 -13.13
C PRO A 141 -0.27 5.29 -13.18
N SER A 142 -0.47 6.58 -12.96
CA SER A 142 0.61 7.60 -13.02
C SER A 142 1.18 7.89 -11.63
N TRP A 143 1.67 6.85 -10.96
CA TRP A 143 2.10 6.93 -9.56
C TRP A 143 3.14 8.02 -9.27
N THR A 144 4.16 8.18 -10.12
CA THR A 144 5.20 9.21 -9.94
C THR A 144 4.62 10.63 -10.01
N GLN A 145 3.70 10.88 -10.95
CA GLN A 145 3.06 12.20 -11.08
C GLN A 145 2.14 12.48 -9.89
N PHE A 146 1.39 11.47 -9.43
CA PHE A 146 0.59 11.55 -8.22
C PHE A 146 1.47 11.89 -7.01
N CYS A 147 2.59 11.19 -6.81
CA CYS A 147 3.54 11.48 -5.74
C CYS A 147 4.08 12.92 -5.79
N SER A 148 4.40 13.43 -6.98
CA SER A 148 4.83 14.83 -7.16
C SER A 148 3.77 15.80 -6.68
N ARG A 149 2.50 15.55 -7.03
CA ARG A 149 1.38 16.43 -6.64
C ARG A 149 1.12 16.40 -5.14
N ILE A 150 1.17 15.23 -4.53
CA ILE A 150 1.08 15.09 -3.07
C ILE A 150 2.25 15.80 -2.38
N LYS A 151 3.46 15.73 -2.94
CA LYS A 151 4.62 16.45 -2.40
C LYS A 151 4.42 17.97 -2.48
N GLU A 152 3.91 18.49 -3.59
CA GLU A 152 3.57 19.92 -3.73
C GLU A 152 2.58 20.37 -2.64
N ILE A 153 1.52 19.57 -2.39
CA ILE A 153 0.55 19.84 -1.31
C ILE A 153 1.23 19.79 0.06
N PHE A 154 2.01 18.73 0.32
CA PHE A 154 2.74 18.54 1.57
C PHE A 154 3.66 19.73 1.88
N ASP A 155 4.42 20.20 0.89
CA ASP A 155 5.31 21.34 1.01
C ASP A 155 4.52 22.64 1.22
N SER A 156 3.38 22.84 0.53
CA SER A 156 2.54 24.03 0.69
C SER A 156 1.91 24.18 2.08
N CYS A 157 1.62 23.05 2.74
CA CYS A 157 1.05 23.03 4.08
C CYS A 157 2.10 23.05 5.20
N LYS A 158 3.37 22.80 4.88
CA LYS A 158 4.45 22.61 5.86
C LYS A 158 4.71 23.84 6.72
N ASP A 159 4.55 25.03 6.14
CA ASP A 159 4.84 26.30 6.81
C ASP A 159 3.61 26.88 7.56
N ILE A 160 2.52 26.11 7.65
CA ILE A 160 1.35 26.48 8.45
C ILE A 160 1.61 26.09 9.91
N HIS A 161 2.01 27.07 10.72
CA HIS A 161 2.33 26.89 12.15
C HIS A 161 1.19 27.30 13.10
N GLU A 162 -0.03 27.48 12.57
CA GLU A 162 -1.20 27.80 13.36
C GLU A 162 -1.69 26.60 14.20
N GLY A 163 -2.48 26.89 15.23
CA GLY A 163 -3.04 25.90 16.14
C GLY A 163 -2.27 25.75 17.45
N LYS A 164 -2.73 24.84 18.31
CA LYS A 164 -2.13 24.57 19.62
C LYS A 164 -2.11 23.06 19.85
N VAL A 165 -0.97 22.55 20.32
CA VAL A 165 -0.88 21.17 20.81
C VAL A 165 -1.91 20.97 21.93
N ALA A 166 -2.64 19.86 21.88
CA ALA A 166 -3.57 19.48 22.93
C ALA A 166 -2.82 19.23 24.24
N ASP A 167 -3.07 20.08 25.24
CA ASP A 167 -2.34 20.11 26.52
C ASP A 167 -3.15 19.61 27.72
N TYR A 168 -4.43 19.25 27.50
CA TYR A 168 -5.30 18.73 28.56
C TYR A 168 -4.94 17.29 29.00
N ILE A 169 -4.20 16.53 28.18
CA ILE A 169 -3.61 15.23 28.54
C ILE A 169 -2.08 15.39 28.59
N PRO A 170 -1.40 15.13 29.73
CA PRO A 170 0.03 15.36 29.87
C PRO A 170 0.91 14.65 28.83
N GLN A 171 0.49 13.48 28.36
CA GLN A 171 1.20 12.72 27.33
C GLN A 171 1.09 13.38 25.95
N MET A 172 -0.04 14.02 25.63
CA MET A 172 -0.24 14.73 24.36
C MET A 172 0.52 16.05 24.33
N ALA A 173 0.68 16.72 25.47
CA ALA A 173 1.45 17.95 25.60
C ALA A 173 2.94 17.80 25.22
N LYS A 174 3.45 16.55 25.15
CA LYS A 174 4.82 16.24 24.75
C LYS A 174 5.01 16.13 23.24
N ALA A 175 3.93 16.22 22.45
CA ALA A 175 4.03 16.16 21.00
C ALA A 175 4.84 17.35 20.46
N ASP A 176 5.71 17.10 19.49
CA ASP A 176 6.45 18.15 18.80
C ASP A 176 5.48 18.96 17.92
N PRO A 177 5.28 20.27 18.15
CA PRO A 177 4.38 21.11 17.35
C PRO A 177 4.83 21.23 15.89
N ASN A 178 6.10 20.91 15.58
CA ASN A 178 6.64 20.96 14.22
C ASN A 178 6.59 19.59 13.51
N ALA A 179 6.11 18.54 14.18
CA ALA A 179 5.99 17.22 13.56
C ALA A 179 4.91 17.26 12.48
N TRP A 180 5.32 17.08 11.22
CA TRP A 180 4.44 17.10 10.06
C TRP A 180 4.73 15.90 9.18
N GLY A 181 3.71 15.09 8.90
CA GLY A 181 3.86 13.86 8.14
C GLY A 181 2.60 13.46 7.41
N ILE A 182 2.78 12.84 6.25
CA ILE A 182 1.69 12.24 5.46
C ILE A 182 2.10 10.81 5.09
N SER A 183 1.13 9.91 5.07
CA SER A 183 1.30 8.56 4.53
C SER A 183 0.07 8.20 3.72
N ILE A 184 0.29 7.64 2.53
CA ILE A 184 -0.75 7.20 1.60
C ILE A 184 -0.52 5.72 1.30
N CYS A 185 -1.61 4.96 1.33
CA CYS A 185 -1.69 3.58 0.86
C CYS A 185 -2.95 3.47 0.00
N THR A 186 -2.81 3.06 -1.26
CA THR A 186 -3.98 2.81 -2.13
C THR A 186 -4.55 1.42 -1.87
N VAL A 187 -5.74 1.16 -2.39
CA VAL A 187 -6.38 -0.18 -2.33
C VAL A 187 -5.53 -1.27 -2.98
N ASP A 188 -4.67 -0.91 -3.93
CA ASP A 188 -3.74 -1.84 -4.60
C ASP A 188 -2.37 -1.92 -3.91
N GLY A 189 -2.19 -1.26 -2.77
CA GLY A 189 -0.95 -1.30 -1.98
C GLY A 189 0.16 -0.35 -2.47
N GLN A 190 -0.16 0.61 -3.36
CA GLN A 190 0.78 1.66 -3.74
C GLN A 190 0.98 2.61 -2.55
N ARG A 191 2.25 2.84 -2.15
CA ARG A 191 2.56 3.52 -0.90
C ARG A 191 3.56 4.66 -1.07
N MET A 192 3.25 5.81 -0.46
CA MET A 192 4.19 6.93 -0.31
C MET A 192 4.07 7.53 1.09
N SER A 193 5.17 8.04 1.62
CA SER A 193 5.17 8.77 2.89
C SER A 193 6.15 9.93 2.83
N LEU A 194 5.81 11.06 3.47
CA LEU A 194 6.66 12.25 3.56
C LEU A 194 6.71 12.74 5.01
N GLY A 195 7.79 13.42 5.38
CA GLY A 195 7.97 14.03 6.70
C GLY A 195 8.07 13.02 7.85
N ASN A 196 7.51 13.37 9.01
CA ASN A 196 7.55 12.59 10.25
C ASN A 196 6.54 11.42 10.25
N SER A 197 6.34 10.75 9.11
CA SER A 197 5.31 9.71 8.93
C SER A 197 5.52 8.43 9.76
N LYS A 198 6.72 8.27 10.34
CA LYS A 198 7.08 7.12 11.19
C LYS A 198 7.04 7.45 12.68
N THR A 199 6.74 8.69 13.05
CA THR A 199 6.62 9.08 14.47
C THR A 199 5.32 8.50 15.03
N PRO A 200 5.38 7.63 16.06
CA PRO A 200 4.18 7.06 16.66
C PRO A 200 3.41 8.13 17.45
N PHE A 201 2.08 8.08 17.38
CA PHE A 201 1.18 8.90 18.17
C PHE A 201 -0.09 8.12 18.52
N CYS A 202 -0.82 8.56 19.55
CA CYS A 202 -2.08 7.93 19.92
C CYS A 202 -3.18 8.24 18.89
N ILE A 203 -3.91 7.23 18.44
CA ILE A 203 -4.98 7.38 17.42
C ILE A 203 -6.18 8.22 17.88
N GLN A 204 -6.38 8.39 19.20
CA GLN A 204 -7.45 9.20 19.78
C GLN A 204 -8.84 8.89 19.17
N SER A 205 -9.66 9.90 18.87
CA SER A 205 -11.02 9.73 18.33
C SER A 205 -11.08 8.99 17.00
N VAL A 206 -9.97 8.83 16.26
CA VAL A 206 -9.95 7.98 15.06
C VAL A 206 -10.29 6.53 15.40
N SER A 207 -10.00 6.07 16.63
CA SER A 207 -10.40 4.74 17.12
C SER A 207 -11.90 4.45 17.05
N LYS A 208 -12.75 5.48 17.13
CA LYS A 208 -14.22 5.33 17.14
C LYS A 208 -14.74 4.68 15.86
N ALA A 209 -14.19 5.08 14.71
CA ALA A 209 -14.56 4.51 13.41
C ALA A 209 -14.21 3.01 13.33
N PHE A 210 -13.03 2.63 13.83
CA PHE A 210 -12.61 1.23 13.88
C PHE A 210 -13.49 0.40 14.82
N ASN A 211 -13.79 0.91 16.02
CA ASN A 211 -14.68 0.21 16.96
C ASN A 211 -16.08 0.01 16.37
N TYR A 212 -16.61 1.01 15.67
CA TYR A 212 -17.89 0.89 14.99
C TYR A 212 -17.87 -0.14 13.86
N ALA A 213 -16.82 -0.15 13.03
CA ALA A 213 -16.65 -1.15 11.98
C ALA A 213 -16.58 -2.57 12.56
N ILE A 214 -15.82 -2.76 13.64
CA ILE A 214 -15.71 -4.05 14.35
C ILE A 214 -17.07 -4.50 14.87
N ALA A 215 -17.76 -3.63 15.64
CA ALA A 215 -19.07 -3.97 16.21
C ALA A 215 -20.11 -4.28 15.12
N SER A 216 -20.13 -3.48 14.05
CA SER A 216 -21.09 -3.67 12.94
C SER A 216 -20.78 -4.92 12.13
N SER A 217 -19.51 -5.26 11.94
CA SER A 217 -19.11 -6.49 11.25
C SER A 217 -19.48 -7.75 12.05
N ASP A 218 -19.34 -7.71 13.37
CA ASP A 218 -19.61 -8.86 14.24
C ASP A 218 -21.11 -9.07 14.51
N LEU A 219 -21.85 -7.98 14.68
CA LEU A 219 -23.22 -8.00 15.20
C LEU A 219 -24.28 -7.64 14.15
N GLY A 220 -23.86 -7.09 13.02
CA GLY A 220 -24.73 -6.45 12.03
C GLY A 220 -25.05 -5.00 12.42
N ALA A 221 -25.10 -4.13 11.40
CA ALA A 221 -25.40 -2.71 11.59
C ALA A 221 -26.77 -2.48 12.24
N ASP A 222 -27.78 -3.28 11.88
CA ASP A 222 -29.14 -3.16 12.43
C ASP A 222 -29.17 -3.34 13.94
N LEU A 223 -28.40 -4.31 14.48
CA LEU A 223 -28.33 -4.53 15.92
C LEU A 223 -27.61 -3.38 16.61
N VAL A 224 -26.47 -2.95 16.08
CA VAL A 224 -25.70 -1.82 16.63
C VAL A 224 -26.58 -0.57 16.71
N HIS A 225 -27.36 -0.30 15.67
CA HIS A 225 -28.19 0.89 15.58
C HIS A 225 -29.50 0.84 16.39
N GLN A 226 -29.77 -0.25 17.10
CA GLN A 226 -30.76 -0.23 18.19
C GLN A 226 -30.25 0.56 19.41
N TYR A 227 -28.93 0.73 19.54
CA TYR A 227 -28.30 1.37 20.70
C TYR A 227 -27.66 2.73 20.39
N VAL A 228 -27.41 3.04 19.12
CA VAL A 228 -26.80 4.31 18.68
C VAL A 228 -27.41 4.77 17.36
N GLY A 229 -27.66 6.06 17.22
CA GLY A 229 -28.19 6.65 15.99
C GLY A 229 -27.18 6.66 14.83
N GLN A 230 -27.57 7.32 13.74
CA GLN A 230 -26.77 7.46 12.52
C GLN A 230 -26.55 8.93 12.12
N GLU A 231 -27.30 9.84 12.74
CA GLU A 231 -27.39 11.23 12.30
C GLU A 231 -26.38 12.12 13.03
N PRO A 232 -25.93 13.22 12.40
CA PRO A 232 -25.14 14.24 13.09
C PRO A 232 -25.96 14.88 14.21
N SER A 233 -25.30 15.23 15.33
CA SER A 233 -25.97 15.90 16.45
C SER A 233 -26.24 17.39 16.21
N GLY A 234 -25.52 18.02 15.27
CA GLY A 234 -25.50 19.48 15.11
C GLY A 234 -24.89 20.24 16.30
N ARG A 235 -24.26 19.52 17.25
CA ARG A 235 -23.64 20.07 18.47
C ARG A 235 -22.14 19.79 18.51
N LEU A 236 -21.44 20.38 19.49
CA LEU A 236 -20.02 20.13 19.71
C LEU A 236 -19.76 18.65 20.03
N PHE A 237 -18.60 18.12 19.65
CA PHE A 237 -18.30 16.68 19.76
C PHE A 237 -18.20 16.16 21.22
N ASN A 238 -18.00 17.07 22.17
CA ASN A 238 -17.81 16.79 23.60
C ASN A 238 -19.13 16.82 24.36
N ASP A 239 -20.19 17.35 23.75
CA ASP A 239 -21.50 17.40 24.40
C ASP A 239 -22.06 16.00 24.52
N ILE A 240 -22.43 15.63 25.75
CA ILE A 240 -23.19 14.41 26.01
C ILE A 240 -24.65 14.74 25.72
N CYS A 241 -25.04 14.60 24.45
CA CYS A 241 -26.41 14.79 23.99
C CYS A 241 -26.96 13.49 23.41
N LEU A 242 -28.23 13.23 23.71
CA LEU A 242 -29.01 12.12 23.18
C LEU A 242 -30.07 12.65 22.22
N ASP A 243 -30.47 11.81 21.29
CA ASP A 243 -31.55 12.10 20.36
C ASP A 243 -32.94 11.97 21.03
N SER A 244 -34.00 12.21 20.25
CA SER A 244 -35.39 12.07 20.71
C SER A 244 -35.78 10.68 21.21
N LYS A 245 -34.98 9.66 20.90
CA LYS A 245 -35.16 8.27 21.33
C LYS A 245 -34.26 7.91 22.52
N ASN A 246 -33.59 8.89 23.12
CA ASN A 246 -32.59 8.72 24.18
C ASN A 246 -31.38 7.87 23.77
N LEU A 247 -31.03 7.85 22.48
CA LEU A 247 -29.82 7.20 21.96
C LEU A 247 -28.74 8.25 21.70
N PRO A 248 -27.45 7.92 21.80
CA PRO A 248 -26.40 8.79 21.28
C PRO A 248 -26.58 8.97 19.78
N HIS A 249 -26.31 10.17 19.27
CA HIS A 249 -26.60 10.53 17.89
C HIS A 249 -25.92 9.66 16.83
N ASN A 250 -24.65 9.32 17.02
CA ASN A 250 -23.89 8.48 16.09
C ASN A 250 -22.63 7.87 16.76
N PRO A 251 -22.01 6.84 16.16
CA PRO A 251 -20.79 6.21 16.70
C PRO A 251 -19.57 7.13 16.80
N CYS A 252 -19.54 8.24 16.07
CA CYS A 252 -18.38 9.13 15.98
C CYS A 252 -18.32 10.16 17.11
N VAL A 253 -19.39 10.36 17.88
CA VAL A 253 -19.37 11.16 19.12
C VAL A 253 -18.97 10.32 20.33
N ASN A 254 -18.49 10.96 21.40
CA ASN A 254 -18.00 10.25 22.59
C ASN A 254 -19.05 9.31 23.21
N ALA A 255 -20.29 9.78 23.35
CA ALA A 255 -21.38 8.96 23.90
C ALA A 255 -21.68 7.72 23.04
N GLY A 256 -21.69 7.86 21.71
CA GLY A 256 -21.90 6.74 20.80
C GLY A 256 -20.74 5.76 20.80
N ALA A 257 -19.51 6.26 20.88
CA ALA A 257 -18.33 5.42 21.00
C ALA A 257 -18.34 4.57 22.27
N ILE A 258 -18.78 5.12 23.41
CA ILE A 258 -18.91 4.36 24.66
C ILE A 258 -19.91 3.20 24.49
N ILE A 259 -21.08 3.48 23.89
CA ILE A 259 -22.08 2.45 23.60
C ILE A 259 -21.52 1.38 22.65
N VAL A 260 -20.92 1.78 21.53
CA VAL A 260 -20.32 0.85 20.56
C VAL A 260 -19.25 -0.02 21.22
N THR A 261 -18.34 0.58 22.01
CA THR A 261 -17.33 -0.18 22.75
C THR A 261 -17.97 -1.19 23.71
N SER A 262 -19.09 -0.84 24.35
CA SER A 262 -19.80 -1.74 25.27
C SER A 262 -20.32 -3.02 24.57
N LEU A 263 -20.63 -2.96 23.27
CA LEU A 263 -21.16 -4.07 22.47
C LEU A 263 -20.07 -5.07 22.04
N ILE A 264 -18.82 -4.63 21.87
CA ILE A 264 -17.74 -5.49 21.36
C ILE A 264 -17.39 -6.57 22.38
N LYS A 265 -17.61 -7.84 22.02
CA LYS A 265 -17.31 -9.04 22.85
C LYS A 265 -17.75 -8.86 24.31
N ASN A 266 -18.99 -8.39 24.50
CA ASN A 266 -19.50 -7.93 25.79
C ASN A 266 -19.60 -8.99 26.89
N THR A 267 -19.47 -10.28 26.56
CA THR A 267 -19.44 -11.40 27.50
C THR A 267 -18.02 -11.78 27.96
N GLN A 268 -16.98 -11.18 27.38
CA GLN A 268 -15.58 -11.51 27.67
C GLN A 268 -14.96 -10.52 28.67
N THR A 269 -13.79 -10.90 29.21
CA THR A 269 -13.02 -10.02 30.10
C THR A 269 -12.50 -8.79 29.35
N MET A 270 -12.14 -7.74 30.08
CA MET A 270 -11.53 -6.55 29.46
C MET A 270 -10.24 -6.87 28.70
N ALA A 271 -9.43 -7.81 29.21
CA ALA A 271 -8.19 -8.23 28.57
C ALA A 271 -8.46 -8.91 27.23
N ASP A 272 -9.37 -9.90 27.21
CA ASP A 272 -9.72 -10.61 25.98
C ASP A 272 -10.35 -9.68 24.92
N ARG A 273 -11.18 -8.73 25.37
CA ARG A 273 -11.76 -7.69 24.50
C ARG A 273 -10.68 -6.82 23.87
N TYR A 274 -9.69 -6.41 24.66
CA TYR A 274 -8.56 -5.62 24.20
C TYR A 274 -7.72 -6.38 23.17
N ASP A 275 -7.40 -7.65 23.46
CA ASP A 275 -6.63 -8.50 22.55
C ASP A 275 -7.37 -8.74 21.25
N TYR A 276 -8.68 -8.98 21.31
CA TYR A 276 -9.53 -9.11 20.13
C TYR A 276 -9.50 -7.85 19.25
N VAL A 277 -9.73 -6.66 19.82
CA VAL A 277 -9.68 -5.40 19.06
C VAL A 277 -8.27 -5.15 18.49
N SER A 278 -7.23 -5.39 19.28
CA SER A 278 -5.83 -5.22 18.86
C SER A 278 -5.46 -6.16 17.71
N SER A 279 -5.98 -7.40 17.72
CA SER A 279 -5.77 -8.37 16.65
C SER A 279 -6.39 -7.92 15.33
N ILE A 280 -7.58 -7.29 15.37
CA ILE A 280 -8.24 -6.77 14.16
C ILE A 280 -7.49 -5.56 13.63
N ILE A 281 -7.13 -4.60 14.48
CA ILE A 281 -6.36 -3.43 14.05
C ILE A 281 -5.03 -3.85 13.40
N THR A 282 -4.42 -4.94 13.87
CA THR A 282 -3.19 -5.47 13.28
C THR A 282 -3.42 -6.11 11.91
N ARG A 283 -4.59 -6.71 11.64
CA ARG A 283 -4.95 -7.27 10.32
C ARG A 283 -5.27 -6.21 9.27
N VAL A 284 -5.62 -5.00 9.69
CA VAL A 284 -5.92 -3.86 8.81
C VAL A 284 -4.64 -3.09 8.41
N LYS A 285 -3.48 -3.47 8.96
CA LYS A 285 -2.16 -2.96 8.54
C LYS A 285 -1.69 -3.61 7.25
#